data_AF-A0A2V9YGK0-F1
#
_entry.id   AF-A0A2V9YGK0-F1
#
_cell.length_a   1.000
_cell.length_b   1.000
_cell.length_c   1.000
_cell.angle_alpha   90.00
_cell.angle_beta   90.00
_cell.angle_gamma   90.00
#
_symmetry.space_group_name_H-M   'P 1'
#
loop_
_entity.id
_entity.type
_entity.pdbx_description
1 polymer ?
#
loop_
_entity_poly.entity_id
_entity_poly.type
_entity_poly.pdbx_seq_one_letter_code
_entity_poly.pdbx_strand_id
1 'polypeptide(L)'
;MHENFHAVDRWTKRQVHCVYQALIVAISTRHADAIDIKFLVDGRPVWVALPHTAWVEYNQRTGKMITDPLAVEIAGHYLKTALESGEGVGREMYSLTVTETLKHLDSVVSELESQSVSQP
;
A
#
# COMPACT_ATOMS: atom_id res chain seq x y z
N MET A 1 -0.41 10.64 2.24
CA MET A 1 -1.48 10.56 1.23
C MET A 1 -0.94 9.86 0.02
N HIS A 2 -1.40 8.63 -0.16
CA HIS A 2 -0.91 7.70 -1.17
C HIS A 2 -2.03 7.23 -2.11
N GLU A 3 -3.21 7.84 -2.08
CA GLU A 3 -4.26 7.63 -3.08
C GLU A 3 -3.90 8.24 -4.45
N ASN A 4 -3.06 9.29 -4.49
CA ASN A 4 -2.63 9.96 -5.71
C ASN A 4 -1.25 10.57 -5.47
N PHE A 5 -0.21 9.99 -6.07
CA PHE A 5 1.17 10.40 -5.81
C PHE A 5 2.06 10.22 -7.04
N HIS A 6 3.21 10.88 -7.02
CA HIS A 6 4.28 10.63 -7.98
C HIS A 6 5.44 9.93 -7.29
N ALA A 7 6.09 9.01 -8.01
CA ALA A 7 7.30 8.33 -7.57
C ALA A 7 8.34 8.35 -8.69
N VAL A 8 9.62 8.32 -8.34
CA VAL A 8 10.70 8.19 -9.33
C VAL A 8 11.10 6.73 -9.39
N ASP A 9 10.81 6.08 -10.52
CA ASP A 9 11.22 4.70 -10.74
C ASP A 9 12.75 4.62 -10.77
N ARG A 10 13.32 3.81 -9.88
CA ARG A 10 14.76 3.71 -9.65
C ARG A 10 15.53 3.29 -10.90
N TRP A 11 14.98 2.42 -11.73
CA TRP A 11 15.69 1.81 -12.85
C TRP A 11 15.59 2.65 -14.11
N THR A 12 14.38 3.09 -14.43
CA THR A 12 14.10 3.90 -15.62
C THR A 12 14.41 5.38 -15.43
N LYS A 13 14.55 5.83 -14.17
CA LYS A 13 14.70 7.25 -13.79
C LYS A 13 13.52 8.13 -14.19
N ARG A 14 12.39 7.54 -14.58
CA ARG A 14 11.19 8.27 -14.95
C ARG A 14 10.35 8.54 -13.72
N GLN A 15 9.74 9.72 -13.72
CA GLN A 15 8.67 10.03 -12.78
C GLN A 15 7.39 9.36 -13.29
N VAL A 16 6.76 8.55 -12.45
CA VAL A 16 5.51 7.86 -12.75
C VAL A 16 4.40 8.42 -11.87
N HIS A 17 3.19 8.52 -12.42
CA HIS A 17 1.99 8.96 -11.70
C HIS A 17 1.19 7.74 -11.25
N CYS A 18 0.98 7.63 -9.94
CA CYS A 18 0.26 6.53 -9.31
C CYS A 18 -1.08 7.03 -8.77
N VAL A 19 -2.19 6.38 -9.18
CA VAL A 19 -3.55 6.76 -8.78
C VAL A 19 -4.31 5.52 -8.32
N TYR A 20 -4.84 5.56 -7.10
CA TYR A 20 -5.75 4.55 -6.57
C TYR A 20 -7.00 4.43 -7.46
N GLN A 21 -7.44 3.20 -7.71
CA GLN A 21 -8.61 2.93 -8.53
C GLN A 21 -9.67 2.09 -7.81
N ALA A 22 -9.27 1.07 -7.06
CA ALA A 22 -10.22 0.13 -6.44
C ALA A 22 -9.59 -0.65 -5.29
N LEU A 23 -10.45 -1.13 -4.38
CA LEU A 23 -10.13 -2.07 -3.32
C LEU A 23 -11.11 -3.24 -3.42
N ILE A 24 -10.60 -4.47 -3.40
CA ILE A 24 -11.40 -5.69 -3.60
C ILE A 24 -10.97 -6.77 -2.61
N VAL A 25 -11.93 -7.47 -2.01
CA VAL A 25 -11.67 -8.66 -1.19
C VAL A 25 -11.34 -9.85 -2.11
N ALA A 26 -10.14 -10.41 -2.00
CA ALA A 26 -9.57 -11.34 -2.98
C ALA A 26 -9.81 -12.83 -2.71
N ILE A 27 -10.70 -13.16 -1.76
CA ILE A 27 -10.99 -14.55 -1.33
C ILE A 27 -11.45 -15.42 -2.51
N SER A 28 -12.22 -14.87 -3.45
CA SER A 28 -12.76 -15.63 -4.59
C SER A 28 -11.94 -15.54 -5.88
N THR A 29 -11.20 -14.46 -6.13
CA THR A 29 -10.56 -14.22 -7.43
C THR A 29 -9.28 -15.02 -7.63
N ARG A 30 -8.60 -15.40 -6.53
CA ARG A 30 -7.32 -16.12 -6.55
C ARG A 30 -7.17 -17.13 -5.41
N HIS A 31 -8.25 -17.47 -4.71
CA HIS A 31 -8.22 -18.33 -3.51
C HIS A 31 -7.22 -17.83 -2.45
N ALA A 32 -7.13 -16.52 -2.24
CA ALA A 32 -6.21 -15.93 -1.28
C ALA A 32 -6.95 -15.14 -0.20
N ASP A 33 -6.49 -15.28 1.03
CA ASP A 33 -7.03 -14.54 2.16
C ASP A 33 -6.40 -13.15 2.28
N ALA A 34 -6.87 -12.22 1.43
CA ALA A 34 -6.30 -10.89 1.32
C ALA A 34 -7.29 -9.82 0.80
N ILE A 35 -6.90 -8.57 0.99
CA ILE A 35 -7.46 -7.37 0.36
C ILE A 35 -6.52 -6.94 -0.76
N ASP A 36 -7.01 -6.84 -2.00
CA ASP A 36 -6.26 -6.38 -3.16
C ASP A 36 -6.60 -4.92 -3.47
N ILE A 37 -5.58 -4.06 -3.49
CA ILE A 37 -5.69 -2.63 -3.78
C ILE A 37 -5.09 -2.37 -5.16
N LYS A 38 -5.86 -1.73 -6.03
CA LYS A 38 -5.48 -1.40 -7.40
C LYS A 38 -5.01 0.04 -7.52
N PHE A 39 -3.87 0.21 -8.17
CA PHE A 39 -3.36 1.49 -8.65
C PHE A 39 -3.24 1.48 -10.18
N LEU A 40 -3.37 2.66 -10.79
CA LEU A 40 -2.89 2.94 -12.14
C LEU A 40 -1.53 3.62 -12.01
N VAL A 41 -0.48 2.98 -12.52
CA VAL A 41 0.88 3.52 -12.62
C VAL A 41 1.11 3.91 -14.07
N ASP A 42 1.05 5.21 -14.38
CA ASP A 42 1.00 5.75 -15.75
C ASP A 42 -0.05 5.04 -16.62
N GLY A 43 -1.23 4.81 -16.04
CA GLY A 43 -2.35 4.13 -16.70
C GLY A 43 -2.25 2.60 -16.75
N ARG A 44 -1.14 2.00 -16.29
CA ARG A 44 -1.00 0.53 -16.20
C ARG A 44 -1.52 0.01 -14.87
N PRO A 45 -2.36 -1.05 -14.85
CA PRO A 45 -2.89 -1.60 -13.61
C PRO A 45 -1.79 -2.31 -12.81
N VAL A 46 -1.68 -1.96 -11.54
CA VAL A 46 -0.81 -2.61 -10.55
C VAL A 46 -1.61 -2.92 -9.30
N TRP A 47 -1.47 -4.12 -8.76
CA TRP A 47 -2.18 -4.59 -7.58
C TRP A 47 -1.22 -4.79 -6.41
N VAL A 48 -1.64 -4.37 -5.23
CA VAL A 48 -0.96 -4.62 -3.96
C VAL A 48 -1.93 -5.39 -3.06
N ALA A 49 -1.55 -6.61 -2.73
CA ALA A 49 -2.33 -7.53 -1.92
C ALA A 49 -1.83 -7.52 -0.47
N LEU A 50 -2.72 -7.16 0.45
CA LEU A 50 -2.47 -7.14 1.89
C LEU A 50 -3.17 -8.35 2.54
N PRO A 51 -2.47 -9.19 3.31
CA PRO A 51 -3.06 -10.38 3.92
C PRO A 51 -4.00 -10.01 5.07
N HIS A 52 -5.18 -10.64 5.17
CA HIS A 52 -6.15 -10.37 6.24
C HIS A 52 -5.57 -10.64 7.64
N THR A 53 -4.61 -11.55 7.75
CA THR A 53 -3.91 -11.81 9.01
C THR A 53 -3.21 -10.57 9.58
N ALA A 54 -2.85 -9.58 8.76
CA ALA A 54 -2.33 -8.30 9.24
C ALA A 54 -3.37 -7.47 10.00
N TRP A 55 -4.65 -7.54 9.65
CA TRP A 55 -5.73 -6.87 10.40
C TRP A 55 -5.84 -7.47 11.80
N VAL A 56 -5.80 -8.81 11.89
CA VAL A 56 -5.88 -9.53 13.16
C VAL A 56 -4.71 -9.16 14.05
N GLU A 57 -3.49 -9.20 13.50
CA GLU A 57 -2.29 -8.90 14.28
C GLU A 57 -2.23 -7.43 14.71
N TYR A 58 -2.59 -6.49 13.85
CA TYR A 58 -2.67 -5.07 14.22
C TYR A 58 -3.70 -4.83 15.33
N ASN A 59 -4.86 -5.48 15.24
CA ASN A 59 -5.90 -5.38 16.26
C ASN A 59 -5.45 -5.94 17.61
N GLN A 60 -4.78 -7.09 17.64
CA GLN A 60 -4.24 -7.67 18.86
C GLN A 60 -3.19 -6.76 19.52
N ARG A 61 -2.35 -6.09 18.72
CA ARG A 61 -1.29 -5.20 19.22
C ARG A 61 -1.80 -3.87 19.76
N THR A 62 -2.86 -3.32 19.16
CA THR A 62 -3.25 -1.91 19.38
C THR A 62 -4.70 -1.68 19.80
N GLY A 63 -5.56 -2.69 19.66
CA GLY A 63 -7.01 -2.56 19.78
C GLY A 63 -7.69 -1.81 18.62
N LYS A 64 -6.93 -1.36 17.61
CA LYS A 64 -7.44 -0.61 16.44
C LYS A 64 -7.68 -1.56 15.26
N MET A 65 -8.38 -1.07 14.23
CA MET A 65 -8.64 -1.83 13.00
C MET A 65 -8.03 -1.10 11.80
N ILE A 66 -7.51 -1.84 10.83
CA ILE A 66 -7.09 -1.27 9.55
C ILE A 66 -8.37 -0.95 8.75
N THR A 67 -8.61 0.33 8.50
CA THR A 67 -9.75 0.81 7.70
C THR A 67 -9.40 0.81 6.22
N ASP A 68 -10.40 0.86 5.34
CA ASP A 68 -10.16 0.94 3.89
C ASP A 68 -9.24 2.11 3.49
N PRO A 69 -9.40 3.34 4.00
CA PRO A 69 -8.45 4.41 3.72
C PRO A 69 -7.03 4.08 4.19
N LEU A 70 -6.87 3.48 5.37
CA LEU A 70 -5.56 3.09 5.87
C LEU A 70 -4.93 1.98 5.00
N ALA A 71 -5.73 1.02 4.52
CA ALA A 71 -5.27 -0.02 3.61
C ALA A 71 -4.75 0.57 2.28
N VAL A 72 -5.44 1.58 1.73
CA VAL A 72 -4.98 2.32 0.55
C VAL A 72 -3.66 3.05 0.83
N GLU A 73 -3.54 3.70 1.99
CA GLU A 73 -2.29 4.36 2.38
C GLU A 73 -1.12 3.38 2.55
N ILE A 74 -1.35 2.23 3.19
CA ILE A 74 -0.33 1.17 3.35
C ILE A 74 0.14 0.68 1.98
N ALA A 75 -0.82 0.35 1.11
CA ALA A 75 -0.53 -0.18 -0.22
C ALA A 75 0.20 0.84 -1.10
N GLY A 76 -0.21 2.11 -1.06
CA GLY A 76 0.42 3.18 -1.81
C GLY A 76 1.81 3.55 -1.26
N HIS A 77 2.02 3.52 0.05
CA HIS A 77 3.35 3.68 0.65
C HIS A 77 4.28 2.55 0.22
N TYR A 78 3.81 1.29 0.24
CA TYR A 78 4.58 0.17 -0.29
C TYR A 78 4.95 0.40 -1.76
N LEU A 79 3.97 0.72 -2.60
CA LEU A 79 4.18 0.91 -4.04
C LEU A 79 5.19 2.03 -4.33
N LYS A 80 5.09 3.15 -3.62
CA LYS A 80 6.05 4.24 -3.71
C LYS A 80 7.46 3.77 -3.33
N THR A 81 7.58 3.07 -2.21
CA THR A 81 8.86 2.53 -1.74
C THR A 81 9.48 1.58 -2.77
N ALA A 82 8.68 0.68 -3.34
CA ALA A 82 9.12 -0.30 -4.33
C ALA A 82 9.63 0.37 -5.62
N LEU A 83 8.90 1.37 -6.12
CA LEU A 83 9.31 2.17 -7.28
C LEU A 83 10.63 2.91 -7.03
N GLU A 84 10.75 3.57 -5.88
CA GLU A 84 11.92 4.41 -5.55
C GLU A 84 13.16 3.60 -5.14
N SER A 85 12.98 2.40 -4.57
CA SER A 85 14.07 1.48 -4.24
C SER A 85 14.52 0.63 -5.42
N GLY A 86 13.62 0.40 -6.39
CA GLY A 86 13.83 -0.53 -7.50
C GLY A 86 13.50 -1.99 -7.15
N GLU A 87 12.97 -2.26 -5.97
CA GLU A 87 12.62 -3.61 -5.54
C GLU A 87 11.32 -4.08 -6.21
N GLY A 88 11.36 -5.26 -6.84
CA GLY A 88 10.16 -5.88 -7.42
C GLY A 88 9.59 -5.20 -8.66
N VAL A 89 10.26 -4.19 -9.23
CA VAL A 89 9.78 -3.40 -10.38
C VAL A 89 9.37 -4.28 -11.57
N GLY A 90 8.23 -3.91 -12.18
CA GLY A 90 7.69 -4.56 -13.37
C GLY A 90 6.64 -5.64 -13.11
N ARG A 91 6.28 -5.91 -11.84
CA ARG A 91 5.18 -6.82 -11.52
C ARG A 91 3.83 -6.12 -11.61
N GLU A 92 2.83 -6.84 -12.11
CA GLU A 92 1.43 -6.40 -12.09
C GLU A 92 0.76 -6.64 -10.74
N MET A 93 1.29 -7.56 -9.91
CA MET A 93 0.76 -7.87 -8.58
C MET A 93 1.90 -8.07 -7.57
N TYR A 94 1.75 -7.44 -6.41
CA TYR A 94 2.63 -7.55 -5.26
C TYR A 94 1.86 -8.11 -4.08
N SER A 95 2.26 -9.27 -3.57
CA SER A 95 1.66 -9.88 -2.39
C SER A 95 2.57 -9.66 -1.19
N LEU A 96 2.11 -8.88 -0.22
CA LEU A 96 2.87 -8.60 0.99
C LEU A 96 2.69 -9.71 2.01
N THR A 97 3.72 -9.91 2.81
CA THR A 97 3.65 -10.61 4.08
C THR A 97 3.00 -9.74 5.14
N VAL A 98 2.60 -10.35 6.27
CA VAL A 98 2.09 -9.60 7.42
C VAL A 98 3.14 -8.62 7.93
N THR A 99 4.39 -9.05 8.06
CA THR A 99 5.50 -8.21 8.52
C THR A 99 5.71 -6.97 7.64
N GLU A 100 5.70 -7.13 6.31
CA GLU A 100 5.81 -6.00 5.39
C GLU A 100 4.62 -5.05 5.51
N THR A 101 3.41 -5.61 5.60
CA THR A 101 2.17 -4.83 5.76
C THR A 101 2.23 -3.97 7.02
N LEU A 102 2.60 -4.55 8.16
CA LEU A 102 2.70 -3.83 9.43
C LEU A 102 3.83 -2.79 9.43
N LYS A 103 4.96 -3.09 8.79
CA LYS A 103 6.06 -2.10 8.62
C LYS A 103 5.59 -0.85 7.87
N HIS A 104 4.84 -1.05 6.78
CA HIS A 104 4.30 0.06 5.99
C HIS A 104 3.17 0.79 6.75
N LEU A 105 2.36 0.07 7.51
CA LEU A 105 1.37 0.66 8.42
C LEU A 105 2.02 1.59 9.43
N ASP A 106 3.04 1.12 10.16
CA ASP A 106 3.71 1.92 11.19
C ASP A 106 4.33 3.20 10.60
N SER A 107 4.89 3.10 9.40
CA SER A 107 5.44 4.25 8.67
C SER A 107 4.36 5.26 8.30
N VAL A 108 3.23 4.79 7.73
CA VAL A 108 2.08 5.64 7.38
C VAL A 108 1.48 6.33 8.60
N VAL A 109 1.29 5.60 9.71
CA VAL A 109 0.74 6.18 10.95
C VAL A 109 1.66 7.28 11.47
N SER A 110 2.98 7.04 11.48
CA SER A 110 3.95 8.05 11.91
C SER A 110 3.94 9.31 11.02
N GLU A 111 3.79 9.15 9.71
CA GLU A 111 3.64 10.28 8.77
C GLU A 111 2.37 11.09 9.03
N LEU A 112 1.24 10.41 9.25
CA LEU A 112 -0.06 11.07 9.51
C LEU A 112 -0.05 11.83 10.85
N GLU A 113 0.52 11.24 11.89
CA GLU A 113 0.69 11.90 13.20
C GLU A 113 1.56 13.17 13.06
N SER A 114 2.68 13.08 12.35
CA SER A 114 3.57 14.23 12.09
C SER A 114 2.85 15.37 11.33
N GLN A 115 1.97 15.04 10.38
CA GLN A 115 1.21 16.03 9.63
C GLN A 115 0.13 16.71 10.47
N SER A 116 -0.56 15.97 11.35
CA SER A 116 -1.57 16.54 12.25
C SER A 116 -1.01 17.53 13.27
N VAL A 117 0.26 17.38 13.68
CA VAL A 117 0.97 18.33 14.55
C VAL A 117 1.41 19.59 13.80
N SER A 118 1.42 19.56 12.46
CA SER A 118 1.92 20.63 11.59
C SER A 118 0.83 21.59 11.09
N GLN A 119 -0.45 21.33 11.36
CA GLN A 119 -1.57 22.22 11.01
C GLN A 119 -1.97 23.07 12.25
N PRO A 120 -1.93 24.42 12.17
CA PRO A 120 -2.41 25.29 13.23
C PRO A 120 -3.93 25.32 13.37
#